data_AF-A0A1Y6E6P4-F1
#
_entry.id   AF-A0A1Y6E6P4-F1
#
_cell.length_a   1.000
_cell.length_b   1.000
_cell.length_c   1.000
_cell.angle_alpha   90.00
_cell.angle_beta   90.00
_cell.angle_gamma   90.00
#
_symmetry.space_group_name_H-M   'P 1'
#
loop_
_entity.id
_entity.type
_entity.pdbx_description
1 polymer ?
#
loop_
_entity_poly.entity_id
_entity_poly.type
_entity_poly.pdbx_seq_one_letter_code
_entity_poly.pdbx_strand_id
1 'polypeptide(L)'
;MTFASLKRLLLVLAIIAVVAGSVAAVYFAAQPMSFAWVAYAPLSGEVFNPNSTHLVAAPTMYALAVVALGLVAGAFWAGLTVGERRARR
;
A
#
# COMPACT_ATOMS: atom_id res chain seq x y z
N MET A 1 25.06 -9.20 11.19
CA MET A 1 24.74 -8.59 9.87
C MET A 1 25.59 -7.34 9.68
N THR A 2 26.22 -7.14 8.52
CA THR A 2 26.94 -5.89 8.25
C THR A 2 25.99 -4.79 7.78
N PHE A 3 26.36 -3.54 7.99
CA PHE A 3 25.56 -2.38 7.58
C PHE A 3 25.25 -2.38 6.07
N ALA A 4 26.21 -2.84 5.25
CA ALA A 4 26.04 -2.99 3.80
C ALA A 4 24.95 -4.00 3.42
N SER A 5 24.86 -5.13 4.14
CA SER A 5 23.81 -6.13 3.92
C SER A 5 22.43 -5.59 4.31
N LEU A 6 22.36 -4.86 5.43
CA LEU A 6 21.11 -4.27 5.91
C LEU A 6 20.55 -3.23 4.92
N LYS A 7 21.45 -2.41 4.37
CA LYS A 7 21.13 -1.43 3.33
C LYS A 7 20.64 -2.07 2.03
N ARG A 8 21.25 -3.18 1.59
CA ARG A 8 20.77 -3.94 0.41
C ARG A 8 19.39 -4.55 0.66
N LEU A 9 19.20 -5.12 1.84
CA LEU A 9 17.93 -5.72 2.23
C LEU A 9 16.80 -4.67 2.26
N LEU A 10 17.06 -3.48 2.79
CA LEU A 10 16.11 -2.37 2.75
C LEU A 10 15.69 -2.02 1.32
N LEU A 11 16.64 -1.91 0.39
CA LEU A 11 16.33 -1.62 -1.01
C LEU A 11 15.48 -2.72 -1.65
N VAL A 12 15.84 -3.99 -1.42
CA VAL A 12 15.10 -5.13 -1.97
C VAL A 12 13.67 -5.16 -1.41
N LEU A 13 13.50 -4.96 -0.10
CA LEU A 13 12.17 -4.89 0.52
C LEU A 13 11.36 -3.70 0.01
N ALA A 14 11.97 -2.53 -0.20
CA ALA A 14 11.31 -1.37 -0.76
C ALA A 14 10.78 -1.66 -2.18
N ILE A 15 11.62 -2.27 -3.03
CA ILE A 15 11.22 -2.65 -4.40
C ILE A 15 10.08 -3.67 -4.37
N ILE A 16 10.20 -4.72 -3.55
CA ILE A 16 9.17 -5.74 -3.40
C ILE A 16 7.86 -5.12 -2.92
N ALA A 17 7.89 -4.25 -1.91
CA ALA A 17 6.71 -3.58 -1.39
C ALA A 17 6.01 -2.73 -2.46
N VAL A 18 6.77 -1.95 -3.24
CA VAL A 18 6.21 -1.15 -4.34
C VAL A 18 5.60 -2.04 -5.41
N VAL A 19 6.32 -3.06 -5.88
CA VAL A 19 5.85 -3.93 -6.96
C VAL A 19 4.64 -4.75 -6.52
N ALA A 20 4.75 -5.48 -5.41
CA ALA A 20 3.68 -6.33 -4.90
C ALA A 20 2.46 -5.50 -4.48
N GLY A 21 2.67 -4.37 -3.81
CA GLY A 21 1.60 -3.43 -3.45
C GLY A 21 0.89 -2.86 -4.67
N SER A 22 1.62 -2.52 -5.74
CA SER A 22 1.03 -1.98 -6.97
C SER A 22 0.20 -3.03 -7.70
N VAL A 23 0.74 -4.25 -7.84
CA VAL A 23 0.01 -5.38 -8.44
C VAL A 23 -1.25 -5.68 -7.63
N ALA A 24 -1.16 -5.74 -6.30
CA ALA A 24 -2.30 -5.94 -5.43
C ALA A 24 -3.33 -4.81 -5.55
N ALA A 25 -2.90 -3.55 -5.61
CA ALA A 25 -3.79 -2.40 -5.74
C ALA A 25 -4.58 -2.45 -7.06
N VAL A 26 -3.91 -2.75 -8.16
CA VAL A 26 -4.55 -2.92 -9.48
C VAL A 26 -5.52 -4.10 -9.45
N TYR A 27 -5.10 -5.23 -8.89
CA TYR A 27 -5.94 -6.43 -8.80
C TYR A 27 -7.23 -6.18 -8.00
N PHE A 28 -7.11 -5.55 -6.82
CA PHE A 28 -8.26 -5.27 -5.96
C PHE A 28 -9.15 -4.14 -6.50
N ALA A 29 -8.57 -3.15 -7.17
CA ALA A 29 -9.33 -2.09 -7.84
C ALA A 29 -10.18 -2.62 -9.02
N ALA A 30 -9.74 -3.72 -9.66
CA ALA A 30 -10.47 -4.35 -10.74
C ALA A 30 -11.60 -5.31 -10.27
N GLN A 31 -11.68 -5.60 -8.97
CA GLN A 31 -12.75 -6.47 -8.45
C GLN A 31 -14.09 -5.73 -8.44
N PRO A 32 -15.20 -6.41 -8.80
CA PRO A 32 -16.53 -5.81 -8.74
C PRO A 32 -16.86 -5.41 -7.29
N MET A 33 -17.12 -4.13 -7.07
CA MET A 33 -17.61 -3.63 -5.79
C MET A 33 -19.13 -3.69 -5.74
N SER A 34 -19.68 -4.41 -4.76
CA SER A 34 -21.10 -4.35 -4.45
C SER A 34 -21.35 -3.15 -3.54
N PHE A 35 -21.99 -2.11 -4.08
CA PHE A 35 -22.54 -1.04 -3.25
C PHE A 35 -23.87 -1.53 -2.67
N ALA A 36 -24.01 -1.50 -1.34
CA ALA A 36 -25.31 -1.74 -0.73
C ALA A 36 -26.23 -0.58 -1.14
N TRP A 37 -27.35 -0.92 -1.79
CA TRP A 37 -28.40 0.05 -2.10
C TRP A 37 -28.94 0.63 -0.79
N VAL A 38 -29.17 1.94 -0.75
CA VAL A 38 -29.80 2.60 0.40
C VAL A 38 -31.29 2.24 0.38
N ALA A 39 -31.63 1.03 0.85
CA ALA A 39 -33.00 0.63 1.04
C ALA A 39 -33.57 1.32 2.29
N TYR A 40 -34.83 1.76 2.20
CA TYR A 40 -35.55 2.35 3.32
C TYR A 40 -35.72 1.31 4.45
N ALA A 41 -35.04 1.48 5.58
CA ALA A 41 -35.24 0.66 6.77
C ALA A 41 -36.57 1.07 7.42
N PRO A 42 -37.59 0.17 7.55
CA PRO A 42 -37.49 -1.18 8.09
C PRO A 42 -38.01 -2.31 7.17
N LEU A 43 -38.35 -2.05 5.90
CA LEU A 43 -38.99 -3.06 5.03
C LEU A 43 -38.00 -4.04 4.38
N SER A 44 -36.71 -3.67 4.31
CA SER A 44 -35.70 -4.45 3.57
C SER A 44 -35.09 -5.61 4.35
N GLY A 45 -35.18 -5.62 5.69
CA GLY A 45 -34.49 -6.63 6.53
C GLY A 45 -32.95 -6.57 6.46
N GLU A 46 -32.37 -5.63 5.69
CA GLU A 46 -30.93 -5.45 5.50
C GLU A 46 -30.34 -4.64 6.66
N VAL A 47 -29.22 -5.12 7.22
CA VAL A 47 -28.47 -4.42 8.28
C VAL A 47 -27.44 -3.50 7.63
N PHE A 48 -27.29 -2.29 8.14
CA PHE A 48 -26.27 -1.35 7.67
C PHE A 48 -24.87 -2.00 7.72
N ASN A 49 -24.21 -2.07 6.57
CA ASN A 49 -22.84 -2.55 6.45
C ASN A 49 -21.87 -1.35 6.34
N PRO A 50 -21.11 -1.00 7.38
CA PRO A 50 -20.21 0.16 7.34
C PRO A 50 -19.14 0.05 6.24
N ASN A 51 -18.79 -1.16 5.81
CA ASN A 51 -17.80 -1.38 4.75
C ASN A 51 -18.30 -0.96 3.35
N SER A 52 -19.60 -0.65 3.17
CA SER A 52 -20.15 -0.17 1.89
C SER A 52 -20.08 1.36 1.72
N THR A 53 -19.51 2.09 2.68
CA THR A 53 -19.45 3.56 2.66
C THR A 53 -18.20 4.14 1.99
N HIS A 54 -17.22 3.29 1.65
CA HIS A 54 -15.95 3.73 1.10
C HIS A 54 -16.01 3.76 -0.44
N LEU A 55 -15.55 4.87 -1.06
CA LEU A 55 -15.40 4.98 -2.52
C LEU A 55 -14.30 4.06 -3.08
N VAL A 56 -13.36 3.65 -2.23
CA VAL A 56 -12.25 2.75 -2.56
C VAL A 56 -12.37 1.52 -1.68
N ALA A 57 -12.33 0.32 -2.28
CA ALA A 57 -12.35 -0.92 -1.53
C ALA A 57 -11.22 -0.96 -0.50
N ALA A 58 -11.52 -1.38 0.73
CA ALA A 58 -10.52 -1.49 1.81
C ALA A 58 -9.26 -2.29 1.40
N PRO A 59 -9.35 -3.42 0.65
CA PRO A 59 -8.16 -4.13 0.15
C PRO A 59 -7.27 -3.26 -0.74
N THR A 60 -7.86 -2.43 -1.59
CA THR A 60 -7.13 -1.47 -2.44
C THR A 60 -6.44 -0.42 -1.59
N MET A 61 -7.10 0.09 -0.53
CA MET A 61 -6.48 1.04 0.40
C MET A 61 -5.25 0.45 1.10
N TYR A 62 -5.34 -0.80 1.58
CA TYR A 62 -4.20 -1.47 2.20
C TYR A 62 -3.05 -1.69 1.23
N ALA A 63 -3.35 -2.09 -0.01
CA ALA A 63 -2.34 -2.26 -1.05
C ALA A 63 -1.61 -0.94 -1.37
N LEU A 64 -2.36 0.17 -1.46
CA LEU A 64 -1.79 1.50 -1.65
C LEU A 64 -0.91 1.95 -0.46
N ALA A 65 -1.30 1.62 0.77
CA ALA A 65 -0.48 1.89 1.95
C ALA A 65 0.87 1.15 1.89
N VAL A 66 0.87 -0.10 1.42
CA VAL A 66 2.11 -0.88 1.20
C VAL A 66 3.00 -0.21 0.15
N VAL A 67 2.42 0.27 -0.96
CA VAL A 67 3.17 1.03 -1.98
C VAL A 67 3.80 2.28 -1.38
N ALA A 68 3.02 3.06 -0.62
CA ALA A 68 3.50 4.28 0.01
C ALA A 68 4.70 4.00 0.95
N LEU A 69 4.60 2.96 1.78
CA LEU A 69 5.70 2.53 2.65
C LEU A 69 6.95 2.12 1.85
N GLY A 70 6.76 1.37 0.75
CA GLY A 70 7.86 1.00 -0.14
C GLY A 70 8.57 2.21 -0.76
N LEU A 71 7.81 3.21 -1.21
CA LEU A 71 8.37 4.46 -1.75
C LEU A 71 9.14 5.26 -0.68
N VAL A 72 8.59 5.38 0.52
CA VAL A 72 9.26 6.05 1.65
C VAL A 72 10.57 5.35 2.01
N ALA A 73 10.56 4.01 2.09
CA ALA A 73 11.76 3.22 2.34
C ALA A 73 12.81 3.38 1.22
N GLY A 74 12.37 3.42 -0.04
CA GLY A 74 13.23 3.67 -1.20
C GLY A 74 13.86 5.06 -1.18
N ALA A 75 13.09 6.10 -0.86
CA ALA A 75 13.57 7.47 -0.72
C ALA A 75 14.60 7.59 0.42
N PHE A 76 14.32 6.96 1.56
CA PHE A 76 15.26 6.91 2.69
C PHE A 76 16.58 6.21 2.29
N TRP A 77 16.51 5.08 1.60
CA TRP A 77 17.69 4.38 1.10
C TRP A 77 18.51 5.23 0.11
N ALA A 78 17.84 5.95 -0.79
CA ALA A 78 18.48 6.83 -1.74
C ALA A 78 19.22 7.98 -1.02
N GLY A 79 18.57 8.61 -0.03
CA GLY A 79 19.16 9.64 0.82
C GLY A 79 20.40 9.15 1.56
N LEU A 80 20.33 7.97 2.18
CA LEU A 80 21.45 7.34 2.88
C LEU A 80 22.62 7.05 1.92
N THR A 81 22.31 6.59 0.70
CA THR A 81 23.32 6.30 -0.32
C THR A 81 24.01 7.55 -0.85
N VAL A 82 23.27 8.63 -1.07
CA VAL A 82 23.83 9.91 -1.51
C VAL A 82 24.68 10.54 -0.40
N GLY A 83 24.21 10.51 0.85
CA GLY A 83 24.94 11.03 2.00
C GLY A 83 26.30 10.35 2.20
N GLU A 84 26.34 9.01 2.14
CA GLU A 84 27.58 8.24 2.22
C GLU A 84 28.56 8.52 1.06
N ARG A 85 28.06 8.76 -0.15
CA ARG A 85 28.91 9.11 -1.30
C ARG A 85 29.53 10.49 -1.11
N ARG A 86 28.80 11.42 -0.51
CA ARG A 86 29.29 12.77 -0.21
C ARG A 86 30.32 12.77 0.91
N ALA A 87 30.12 11.99 1.97
CA ALA A 87 31.06 11.89 3.10
C ALA A 87 32.39 11.22 2.75
N ARG A 88 32.44 10.46 1.64
CA ARG A 88 33.66 9.81 1.12
C ARG A 88 34.46 10.68 0.15
N ARG A 89 33.89 11.79 -0.32
CA ARG A 89 34.60 12.79 -1.13
C ARG A 89 35.16 13.87 -0.23
#